data_AF-A0AAV2IT59-F1
#
_entry.id   AF-A0AAV2IT59-F1
#
_cell.length_a   1.000
_cell.length_b   1.000
_cell.length_c   1.000
_cell.angle_alpha   90.00
_cell.angle_beta   90.00
_cell.angle_gamma   90.00
#
_symmetry.space_group_name_H-M   'P 1'
#
loop_
_entity.id
_entity.type
_entity.pdbx_description
1 polymer ?
#
loop_
_entity_poly.entity_id
_entity_poly.type
_entity_poly.pdbx_seq_one_letter_code
_entity_poly.pdbx_strand_id
1 'polypeptide(L)'
;MSVAAALSAFGSLNGSLFAGGRIVSVVAREGLLPDILSMAHVRRLTPSPSLIFTTFISLVVLLSGDFKTIVNYSSFVGWFFYAVTVSCVIYLRIKKPSLPRPYKVFILLPVLVVAASIFFVLTPILDNPQLEYLYVALSLLSGIILYIPFIHYKVCPRLLTKLTVFLQVFLEVSPAEKNV
;
A
#
# COMPACT_ATOMS: atom_id res chain seq x y z
N MET A 1 -16.37 19.90 22.11
CA MET A 1 -16.08 19.49 20.71
C MET A 1 -14.66 18.91 20.55
N SER A 2 -13.62 19.49 21.14
CA SER A 2 -12.24 19.03 20.97
C SER A 2 -11.96 17.59 21.44
N VAL A 3 -12.57 17.15 22.55
CA VAL A 3 -12.41 15.76 23.04
C VAL A 3 -13.05 14.75 22.09
N ALA A 4 -14.25 15.05 21.57
CA ALA A 4 -14.93 14.18 20.61
C ALA A 4 -14.15 14.09 19.28
N ALA A 5 -13.60 15.22 18.81
CA ALA A 5 -12.75 15.24 17.62
C ALA A 5 -11.46 14.43 17.82
N ALA A 6 -10.80 14.55 18.98
CA ALA A 6 -9.61 13.77 19.32
C ALA A 6 -9.91 12.26 19.40
N LEU A 7 -11.02 11.87 20.02
CA LEU A 7 -11.46 10.47 20.07
C LEU A 7 -11.76 9.91 18.68
N SER A 8 -12.37 10.71 17.80
CA SER A 8 -12.64 10.32 16.41
C SER A 8 -11.33 10.12 15.62
N ALA A 9 -10.38 11.05 15.74
CA ALA A 9 -9.07 10.94 15.10
C ALA A 9 -8.31 9.69 15.61
N PHE A 10 -8.33 9.44 16.92
CA PHE A 10 -7.72 8.26 17.52
C PHE A 10 -8.36 6.96 17.02
N GLY A 11 -9.69 6.91 16.91
CA GLY A 11 -10.42 5.77 16.35
C GLY A 11 -10.06 5.50 14.89
N SER A 12 -9.98 6.55 14.07
CA SER A 12 -9.56 6.46 12.66
C SER A 12 -8.14 5.89 12.53
N LEU A 13 -7.18 6.42 13.31
CA LEU A 13 -5.80 5.95 13.32
C LEU A 13 -5.69 4.47 13.69
N ASN A 14 -6.42 4.03 14.72
CA ASN A 14 -6.43 2.64 15.14
C ASN A 14 -6.98 1.72 14.03
N GLY A 15 -8.05 2.13 13.34
CA GLY A 15 -8.59 1.40 12.19
C GLY A 15 -7.60 1.30 11.03
N SER A 16 -6.89 2.39 10.72
CA SER A 16 -5.85 2.41 9.67
C SER A 16 -4.68 1.49 9.99
N LEU A 17 -4.26 1.39 11.26
CA LEU A 17 -3.17 0.49 11.66
C LEU A 17 -3.54 -0.99 11.44
N PHE A 18 -4.76 -1.40 11.76
CA PHE A 18 -5.21 -2.78 11.50
C PHE A 18 -5.24 -3.09 10.01
N ALA A 19 -5.79 -2.19 9.20
CA ALA A 19 -5.85 -2.38 7.75
C ALA A 19 -4.44 -2.40 7.12
N GLY A 20 -3.59 -1.44 7.49
CA GLY A 20 -2.22 -1.32 6.98
C GLY A 20 -1.35 -2.54 7.34
N GLY A 21 -1.38 -2.99 8.60
CA GLY A 21 -0.66 -4.18 9.04
C GLY A 21 -1.08 -5.44 8.26
N ARG A 22 -2.38 -5.60 7.98
CA ARG A 22 -2.90 -6.75 7.23
C ARG A 22 -2.44 -6.73 5.77
N ILE A 23 -2.52 -5.58 5.09
CA ILE A 23 -2.06 -5.46 3.69
C ILE A 23 -0.59 -5.83 3.58
N VAL A 24 0.27 -5.24 4.42
CA VAL A 24 1.72 -5.53 4.41
C VAL A 24 2.00 -7.01 4.69
N SER A 25 1.27 -7.62 5.63
CA SER A 25 1.45 -9.05 5.94
C SER A 25 1.07 -9.97 4.77
N VAL A 26 0.00 -9.65 4.02
CA VAL A 26 -0.44 -10.45 2.87
C VAL A 26 0.51 -10.25 1.69
N VAL A 27 0.93 -9.01 1.43
CA VAL A 27 1.91 -8.70 0.36
C VAL A 27 3.24 -9.42 0.61
N ALA A 28 3.68 -9.52 1.88
CA ALA A 28 4.86 -10.30 2.24
C ALA A 28 4.66 -11.82 2.01
N ARG A 29 3.46 -12.37 2.25
CA ARG A 29 3.15 -13.79 1.98
C ARG A 29 3.15 -14.17 0.50
N GLU A 30 2.88 -13.20 -0.37
CA GLU A 30 3.00 -13.32 -1.82
C GLU A 30 4.46 -13.21 -2.31
N GLY A 31 5.42 -13.02 -1.40
CA GLY A 31 6.86 -12.92 -1.73
C GLY A 31 7.27 -11.58 -2.35
N LEU A 32 6.41 -10.56 -2.26
CA LEU A 32 6.68 -9.21 -2.79
C LEU A 32 7.46 -8.34 -1.78
N LEU A 33 7.47 -8.72 -0.51
CA LEU A 33 8.17 -8.04 0.58
C LEU A 33 8.96 -9.07 1.42
N PRO A 34 9.94 -8.63 2.23
CA PRO A 34 10.71 -9.51 3.11
C PRO A 34 9.83 -10.41 3.99
N ASP A 35 10.18 -11.69 4.09
CA ASP A 35 9.39 -12.71 4.80
C ASP A 35 9.11 -12.36 6.27
N ILE A 36 10.00 -11.61 6.94
CA ILE A 36 9.80 -11.13 8.33
C ILE A 36 8.48 -10.37 8.50
N LEU A 37 8.05 -9.64 7.47
CA LEU A 37 6.81 -8.85 7.49
C LEU A 37 5.55 -9.72 7.38
N SER A 38 5.68 -11.00 7.04
CA SER A 38 4.57 -11.96 7.01
C SER A 38 4.35 -12.68 8.35
N MET A 39 5.33 -12.58 9.26
CA MET A 39 5.37 -13.32 10.52
C MET A 39 4.42 -12.72 11.57
N ALA A 40 3.88 -13.58 12.42
CA ALA A 40 3.01 -13.20 13.53
C ALA A 40 3.67 -13.49 14.87
N HIS A 41 3.36 -12.68 15.88
CA HIS A 41 3.86 -12.86 17.23
C HIS A 41 3.30 -14.15 17.85
N VAL A 42 4.15 -14.98 18.46
CA VAL A 42 3.77 -16.32 18.94
C VAL A 42 2.65 -16.27 20.01
N ARG A 43 2.79 -15.41 21.02
CA ARG A 43 1.80 -15.31 22.12
C ARG A 43 0.54 -14.52 21.78
N ARG A 44 0.66 -13.45 20.99
CA ARG A 44 -0.42 -12.48 20.74
C ARG A 44 -1.11 -12.65 19.39
N LEU A 45 -0.56 -13.47 18.49
CA LEU A 45 -1.04 -13.70 17.13
C LEU A 45 -1.21 -12.41 16.30
N THR A 46 -0.48 -11.35 16.67
CA THR A 46 -0.52 -10.07 15.98
C THR A 46 0.62 -9.95 14.97
N PRO A 47 0.41 -9.33 13.81
CA PRO A 47 1.47 -9.06 12.82
C PRO A 47 2.35 -7.89 13.30
N SER A 48 3.15 -8.10 14.35
CA SER A 48 3.97 -7.04 14.96
C SER A 48 5.00 -6.44 14.00
N PRO A 49 5.73 -7.20 13.15
CA PRO A 49 6.73 -6.60 12.26
C PRO A 49 6.09 -5.73 11.18
N SER A 50 4.94 -6.15 10.64
CA SER A 50 4.19 -5.39 9.64
C SER A 50 3.62 -4.08 10.21
N LEU A 51 3.14 -4.10 11.46
CA LEU A 51 2.66 -2.91 12.14
C LEU A 51 3.81 -1.91 12.39
N ILE A 52 4.93 -2.39 12.94
CA ILE A 52 6.11 -1.55 13.20
C ILE A 52 6.61 -0.91 11.90
N PHE A 53 6.65 -1.69 10.80
CA PHE A 53 7.08 -1.19 9.50
C PHE A 53 6.16 -0.10 8.96
N THR A 54 4.84 -0.31 8.99
CA THR A 54 3.86 0.71 8.55
C THR A 54 3.96 1.97 9.40
N THR A 55 4.07 1.84 10.73
CA THR A 55 4.24 2.98 11.64
C THR A 55 5.55 3.73 11.37
N PHE A 56 6.65 3.01 11.12
CA PHE A 56 7.93 3.63 10.80
C PHE A 56 7.86 4.45 9.52
N ILE A 57 7.25 3.92 8.45
CA ILE A 57 7.03 4.68 7.21
C ILE A 57 6.15 5.90 7.45
N SER A 58 5.05 5.76 8.21
CA SER A 58 4.19 6.89 8.55
C SER A 58 4.94 7.99 9.29
N LEU A 59 5.84 7.63 10.22
CA LEU A 59 6.68 8.60 10.93
C LEU A 59 7.66 9.31 9.99
N VAL A 60 8.29 8.58 9.06
CA VAL A 60 9.19 9.19 8.05
C VAL A 60 8.44 10.20 7.18
N VAL A 61 7.23 9.86 6.71
CA VAL A 61 6.41 10.78 5.91
C VAL A 61 5.97 12.00 6.73
N LEU A 62 5.68 11.82 8.02
CA LEU A 62 5.32 12.91 8.92
C LEU A 62 6.45 13.92 9.10
N LEU A 63 7.71 13.46 9.09
CA LEU A 63 8.90 14.33 9.21
C LEU A 63 9.11 15.25 8.00
N SER A 64 8.54 14.92 6.83
CA SER A 64 8.70 15.72 5.61
C SER A 64 8.00 17.08 5.63
N GLY A 65 7.15 17.34 6.63
CA GLY A 65 6.85 18.70 7.09
C GLY A 65 5.98 19.57 6.18
N ASP A 66 4.74 19.17 5.90
CA ASP A 66 3.55 20.04 5.83
C ASP A 66 2.29 19.17 5.67
N PHE A 67 1.24 19.44 6.43
CA PHE A 67 -0.03 18.70 6.34
C PHE A 67 -0.64 18.82 4.95
N LYS A 68 -0.59 20.02 4.35
CA LYS A 68 -1.19 20.28 3.04
C LYS A 68 -0.50 19.47 1.94
N THR A 69 0.84 19.46 1.93
CA THR A 69 1.66 18.64 1.04
C THR A 69 1.36 17.15 1.19
N ILE A 70 1.29 16.63 2.42
CA ILE A 70 1.01 15.21 2.66
C ILE A 70 -0.37 14.80 2.12
N VAL A 71 -1.39 15.65 2.32
CA VAL A 71 -2.75 15.39 1.82
C VAL A 71 -2.80 15.42 0.29
N ASN A 72 -2.15 16.39 -0.34
CA ASN A 72 -2.07 16.49 -1.80
C ASN A 72 -1.36 15.27 -2.39
N TYR A 73 -0.22 14.88 -1.81
CA TYR A 73 0.54 13.70 -2.18
C TYR A 73 -0.30 12.42 -2.09
N SER A 74 -0.94 12.18 -0.94
CA SER A 74 -1.75 10.97 -0.72
C SER A 74 -2.96 10.91 -1.66
N SER A 75 -3.57 12.07 -1.95
CA SER A 75 -4.72 12.15 -2.85
C SER A 75 -4.31 11.83 -4.29
N PHE A 76 -3.19 12.39 -4.74
CA PHE A 76 -2.66 12.14 -6.08
C PHE A 76 -2.34 10.65 -6.29
N VAL A 77 -1.62 10.03 -5.34
CA VAL A 77 -1.30 8.60 -5.39
C VAL A 77 -2.58 7.75 -5.37
N GLY A 78 -3.55 8.10 -4.51
CA GLY A 78 -4.83 7.40 -4.41
C GLY A 78 -5.62 7.42 -5.73
N TRP A 79 -5.79 8.60 -6.34
CA TRP A 79 -6.48 8.75 -7.62
C TRP A 79 -5.75 8.05 -8.77
N PHE A 80 -4.42 8.04 -8.76
CA PHE A 80 -3.62 7.28 -9.72
C PHE A 80 -3.92 5.78 -9.64
N PHE A 81 -3.84 5.18 -8.44
CA PHE A 81 -4.14 3.75 -8.28
C PHE A 81 -5.61 3.43 -8.57
N TYR A 82 -6.55 4.33 -8.24
CA TYR A 82 -7.94 4.17 -8.66
C TYR A 82 -8.11 4.16 -10.17
N ALA A 83 -7.44 5.05 -10.91
CA ALA A 83 -7.46 5.04 -12.37
C ALA A 83 -6.97 3.70 -12.93
N VAL A 84 -5.85 3.17 -12.40
CA VAL A 84 -5.28 1.89 -12.83
C VAL A 84 -6.21 0.71 -12.49
N THR A 85 -6.71 0.62 -11.26
CA THR A 85 -7.57 -0.49 -10.83
C THR A 85 -8.89 -0.52 -11.60
N VAL A 86 -9.55 0.63 -11.78
CA VAL A 86 -10.82 0.69 -12.52
C VAL A 86 -10.60 0.44 -14.02
N SER A 87 -9.50 0.92 -14.59
CA SER A 87 -9.12 0.59 -15.98
C SER A 87 -8.88 -0.92 -16.14
N CYS A 88 -8.26 -1.58 -15.16
CA CYS A 88 -8.07 -3.02 -15.15
C CYS A 88 -9.42 -3.77 -15.14
N VAL A 89 -10.43 -3.27 -14.41
CA VAL A 89 -11.79 -3.85 -14.45
C VAL A 89 -12.38 -3.77 -15.86
N ILE A 90 -12.26 -2.63 -16.55
CA ILE A 90 -12.73 -2.48 -17.94
C ILE A 90 -11.97 -3.43 -18.87
N TYR A 91 -10.65 -3.52 -18.73
CA TYR A 91 -9.82 -4.43 -19.51
C TYR A 91 -10.20 -5.91 -19.29
N LEU A 92 -10.42 -6.33 -18.05
CA LEU A 92 -10.86 -7.68 -17.72
C LEU A 92 -12.26 -7.99 -18.25
N ARG A 93 -13.13 -6.97 -18.37
CA ARG A 93 -14.44 -7.13 -19.02
C ARG A 93 -14.31 -7.51 -20.48
N ILE A 94 -13.35 -6.91 -21.19
CA ILE A 94 -13.10 -7.17 -22.63
C ILE A 94 -12.35 -8.49 -22.81
N LYS A 95 -11.30 -8.75 -22.01
CA LYS A 95 -10.41 -9.90 -22.22
C LYS A 95 -10.99 -11.24 -21.75
N LYS A 96 -11.76 -11.25 -20.65
CA LYS A 96 -12.29 -12.50 -20.06
C LYS A 96 -13.80 -12.39 -19.82
N PRO A 97 -14.62 -12.36 -20.88
CA PRO A 97 -16.07 -12.17 -20.76
C PRO A 97 -16.80 -13.37 -20.12
N SER A 98 -16.23 -14.57 -20.19
CA SER A 98 -16.85 -15.83 -19.73
C SER A 98 -16.73 -16.12 -18.23
N LEU A 99 -16.01 -15.30 -17.47
CA LEU A 99 -15.88 -15.50 -16.02
C LEU A 99 -17.24 -15.28 -15.32
N PRO A 100 -17.65 -16.15 -14.37
CA PRO A 100 -18.86 -15.95 -13.60
C PRO A 100 -18.71 -14.69 -12.73
N ARG A 101 -19.63 -13.73 -12.89
CA ARG A 101 -19.62 -12.45 -12.18
C ARG A 101 -20.92 -12.32 -11.39
N PRO A 102 -20.93 -12.64 -10.08
CA PRO A 102 -22.12 -12.52 -9.24
C PRO A 102 -22.64 -11.08 -9.14
N TYR A 103 -21.75 -10.09 -9.29
CA TYR A 103 -22.08 -8.67 -9.27
C TYR A 103 -21.61 -7.98 -10.56
N LYS A 104 -22.51 -7.23 -11.22
CA LYS A 104 -22.23 -6.56 -12.49
C LYS A 104 -22.77 -5.12 -12.46
N VAL A 105 -21.86 -4.15 -12.46
CA VAL A 105 -22.21 -2.73 -12.63
C VAL A 105 -22.33 -2.34 -14.10
N PHE A 106 -23.14 -1.32 -14.37
CA PHE A 106 -23.26 -0.70 -15.69
C PHE A 106 -21.91 -0.15 -16.16
N ILE A 107 -21.53 -0.40 -17.43
CA ILE A 107 -20.17 -0.12 -17.95
C ILE A 107 -19.81 1.37 -17.95
N LEU A 108 -20.82 2.25 -18.07
CA LEU A 108 -20.61 3.69 -18.04
C LEU A 108 -20.04 4.17 -16.71
N LEU A 109 -20.35 3.48 -15.60
CA LEU A 109 -19.91 3.90 -14.27
C LEU A 109 -18.38 3.74 -14.10
N PRO A 110 -17.75 2.58 -14.40
CA PRO A 110 -16.29 2.48 -14.46
C PRO A 110 -15.64 3.49 -15.41
N VAL A 111 -16.24 3.76 -16.58
CA VAL A 111 -15.69 4.71 -17.55
C VAL A 111 -15.70 6.14 -16.99
N LEU A 112 -16.80 6.54 -16.35
CA LEU A 112 -16.92 7.84 -15.68
C LEU A 112 -15.89 7.98 -14.56
N VAL A 113 -15.70 6.93 -13.74
CA VAL A 113 -14.72 6.95 -12.64
C VAL A 113 -13.30 7.07 -13.18
N VAL A 114 -12.96 6.38 -14.28
CA VAL A 114 -11.64 6.53 -14.92
C VAL A 114 -11.45 7.95 -15.45
N ALA A 115 -12.45 8.51 -16.14
CA ALA A 115 -12.39 9.89 -16.62
C ALA A 115 -12.20 10.90 -15.48
N ALA A 116 -12.96 10.75 -14.39
CA ALA A 116 -12.82 11.58 -13.20
C ALA A 116 -11.43 11.42 -12.54
N SER A 117 -10.92 10.18 -12.43
CA SER A 117 -9.62 9.92 -11.84
C SER A 117 -8.48 10.52 -12.67
N ILE A 118 -8.57 10.43 -14.00
CA ILE A 118 -7.61 11.07 -14.92
C ILE A 118 -7.67 12.59 -14.75
N PHE A 119 -8.86 13.16 -14.66
CA PHE A 119 -9.04 14.60 -14.42
C PHE A 119 -8.36 15.04 -13.11
N PHE A 120 -8.60 14.34 -11.98
CA PHE A 120 -7.97 14.64 -10.69
C PHE A 120 -6.45 14.44 -10.65
N VAL A 121 -5.90 13.59 -11.52
CA VAL A 121 -4.45 13.41 -11.65
C VAL A 121 -3.84 14.51 -12.53
N LEU A 122 -4.55 14.97 -13.56
CA LEU A 122 -4.05 15.97 -14.51
C LEU A 122 -4.17 17.40 -13.98
N THR A 123 -5.26 17.77 -13.30
CA THR A 123 -5.47 19.14 -12.82
C THR A 123 -4.33 19.65 -11.93
N PRO A 124 -3.79 18.90 -10.95
CA PRO A 124 -2.74 19.44 -10.09
C PRO A 124 -1.40 19.60 -10.82
N ILE A 125 -1.16 18.80 -11.87
CA ILE A 125 0.04 18.89 -12.72
C ILE A 125 0.00 20.16 -13.59
N LEU A 126 -1.18 20.51 -14.10
CA LEU A 126 -1.36 21.66 -14.98
C LEU A 126 -1.42 22.98 -14.22
N ASP A 127 -2.14 23.02 -13.09
CA ASP A 127 -2.38 24.27 -12.37
C ASP A 127 -1.16 24.74 -11.58
N ASN A 128 -0.42 23.82 -10.94
CA ASN A 128 0.77 24.14 -10.15
C ASN A 128 1.76 22.97 -10.17
N PRO A 129 2.68 22.90 -11.15
CA PRO A 129 3.66 21.81 -11.23
C PRO A 129 4.67 21.90 -10.07
N GLN A 130 4.33 21.28 -8.95
CA GLN A 130 5.20 21.17 -7.79
C GLN A 130 6.12 19.96 -7.91
N LEU A 131 7.33 20.06 -7.34
CA LEU A 131 8.32 18.97 -7.25
C LEU A 131 7.75 17.70 -6.59
N GLU A 132 6.69 17.84 -5.79
CA GLU A 132 5.97 16.74 -5.13
C GLU A 132 5.48 15.67 -6.12
N TYR A 133 4.96 16.06 -7.28
CA TYR A 133 4.47 15.11 -8.28
C TYR A 133 5.61 14.35 -8.97
N LEU A 134 6.79 14.98 -9.10
CA LEU A 134 7.99 14.32 -9.59
C LEU A 134 8.44 13.25 -8.58
N TYR A 135 8.41 13.54 -7.28
CA TYR A 135 8.72 12.54 -6.26
C TYR A 135 7.76 11.36 -6.27
N VAL A 136 6.47 11.57 -6.55
CA VAL A 136 5.52 10.46 -6.74
C VAL A 136 5.89 9.63 -7.97
N ALA A 137 6.15 10.26 -9.11
CA ALA A 137 6.51 9.53 -10.33
C ALA A 137 7.79 8.71 -10.12
N LEU A 138 8.79 9.30 -9.45
CA LEU A 138 10.04 8.62 -9.10
C LEU A 138 9.83 7.48 -8.09
N SER A 139 8.94 7.64 -7.11
CA SER A 139 8.64 6.57 -6.14
C SER A 139 7.86 5.40 -6.76
N LEU A 140 7.00 5.67 -7.74
CA LEU A 140 6.36 4.61 -8.53
C LEU A 140 7.38 3.87 -9.40
N LEU A 141 8.29 4.59 -10.06
CA LEU A 141 9.37 4.00 -10.86
C LEU A 141 10.36 3.21 -10.00
N SER A 142 10.69 3.70 -8.81
CA SER A 142 11.59 2.97 -7.88
C SER A 142 10.99 1.65 -7.44
N GLY A 143 9.66 1.55 -7.32
CA GLY A 143 8.95 0.28 -7.10
C GLY A 143 9.23 -0.75 -8.20
N ILE A 144 9.27 -0.33 -9.47
CA ILE A 144 9.60 -1.20 -10.61
C ILE A 144 11.09 -1.61 -10.56
N ILE A 145 11.97 -0.66 -10.23
CA ILE A 145 13.42 -0.90 -10.10
C ILE A 145 13.71 -1.90 -8.99
N LEU A 146 12.98 -1.87 -7.87
CA LEU A 146 13.11 -2.85 -6.79
C LEU A 146 12.46 -4.19 -7.13
N TYR A 147 11.37 -4.19 -7.91
CA TYR A 147 10.68 -5.41 -8.30
C TYR A 147 11.59 -6.38 -9.10
N ILE A 148 12.36 -5.85 -10.05
CA ILE A 148 13.20 -6.66 -10.95
C ILE A 148 14.29 -7.48 -10.19
N PRO A 149 15.21 -6.90 -9.41
CA PRO A 149 16.26 -7.66 -8.74
C PRO A 149 15.75 -8.58 -7.62
N PHE A 150 14.77 -8.13 -6.84
CA PHE A 150 14.30 -8.90 -5.68
C PHE A 150 13.30 -9.99 -6.05
N ILE A 151 12.37 -9.74 -6.96
CA ILE A 151 11.29 -10.69 -7.29
C ILE A 151 11.60 -11.46 -8.57
N HIS A 152 12.08 -10.79 -9.63
CA HIS A 152 12.39 -11.47 -10.89
C HIS A 152 13.70 -12.26 -10.82
N TYR A 153 14.77 -11.68 -10.28
CA TYR A 153 16.07 -12.34 -10.15
C TYR A 153 16.28 -13.11 -8.83
N LYS A 154 15.31 -13.04 -7.89
CA LYS A 154 15.36 -13.70 -6.57
C LYS A 154 16.69 -13.48 -5.83
N VAL A 155 17.27 -12.29 -5.96
CA VAL A 155 18.51 -11.95 -5.25
C VAL A 155 18.14 -11.65 -3.80
N CYS A 156 18.22 -12.66 -2.94
CA CYS A 156 18.11 -12.48 -1.49
C CYS A 156 19.50 -12.19 -0.91
N PRO A 157 19.81 -10.95 -0.49
CA PRO A 157 21.10 -10.65 0.09
C PRO A 157 21.26 -11.38 1.44
N ARG A 158 22.42 -12.02 1.65
CA ARG A 158 22.73 -12.75 2.90
C ARG A 158 22.56 -11.90 4.17
N LEU A 159 22.74 -10.59 4.06
CA LEU A 159 22.51 -9.63 5.13
C LEU A 159 21.04 -9.60 5.58
N LEU A 160 20.11 -9.67 4.62
CA LEU A 160 18.68 -9.61 4.89
C LEU A 160 18.21 -10.88 5.61
N THR A 161 18.78 -12.04 5.28
CA THR A 161 18.52 -13.29 6.01
C THR A 161 19.03 -13.22 7.46
N LYS A 162 20.24 -12.70 7.69
CA LYS A 162 20.77 -12.52 9.06
C LYS A 162 19.92 -11.55 9.88
N LEU A 163 19.51 -10.44 9.27
CA LEU A 163 18.67 -9.44 9.91
C LEU A 163 17.27 -9.97 10.21
N THR A 164 16.68 -10.76 9.30
CA THR A 164 15.42 -11.47 9.53
C THR A 164 15.50 -12.38 10.74
N VAL A 165 16.55 -13.21 10.86
CA VAL A 165 16.72 -14.11 12.01
C VAL A 165 16.89 -13.33 13.32
N PHE A 166 17.68 -12.25 13.31
CA PHE A 166 17.85 -11.40 14.48
C PHE A 166 16.51 -10.77 14.92
N LEU A 167 15.77 -10.18 13.98
CA LEU A 167 14.44 -9.61 14.25
C LEU A 167 13.43 -10.65 14.68
N GLN A 168 13.52 -11.88 14.16
CA GLN A 168 12.64 -12.97 14.51
C GLN A 168 12.75 -13.33 16.00
N VAL A 169 13.99 -13.46 16.50
CA VAL A 169 14.27 -13.73 17.91
C VAL A 169 13.91 -12.52 18.77
N PHE A 170 14.26 -11.30 18.33
CA PHE A 170 14.00 -10.08 19.08
C PHE A 170 12.49 -9.79 19.26
N LEU A 171 11.68 -10.06 18.24
CA LEU A 171 10.24 -9.79 18.26
C LEU A 171 9.38 -10.99 18.69
N GLU A 172 9.99 -12.14 18.99
CA GLU A 172 9.30 -13.42 19.26
C GLU A 172 8.22 -13.75 18.21
N VAL A 173 8.60 -13.63 16.93
CA VAL A 173 7.69 -13.86 15.79
C VAL A 173 7.98 -15.18 15.09
N SER A 174 6.94 -15.80 14.57
CA SER A 174 7.00 -17.05 13.81
C SER A 174 6.25 -16.89 12.49
N PRO A 175 6.66 -17.60 11.41
CA PRO A 175 5.84 -17.72 10.22
C PRO A 175 4.45 -18.22 10.61
N ALA A 176 3.42 -17.52 10.18
CA ALA A 176 2.05 -17.99 10.33
C ALA A 176 1.80 -19.09 9.28
N GLU A 177 1.23 -20.22 9.69
CA GLU A 177 0.85 -21.29 8.76
C GLU A 177 0.01 -20.71 7.61
N LYS A 178 0.42 -21.02 6.37
CA LYS A 178 -0.37 -20.73 5.17
C LYS A 178 -1.57 -21.66 5.23
N ASN A 179 -2.72 -21.14 5.66
CA ASN A 179 -3.99 -21.84 5.44
C ASN A 179 -4.15 -21.97 3.92
N VAL A 180 -3.95 -23.19 3.42
CA VAL A 180 -4.19 -23.60 2.03
C VAL A 180 -5.69 -23.55 1.76
#